data_AF-A0A9D8KT24-F1
#
_entry.id   AF-A0A9D8KT24-F1
#
_cell.length_a   1.000
_cell.length_b   1.000
_cell.length_c   1.000
_cell.angle_alpha   90.00
_cell.angle_beta   90.00
_cell.angle_gamma   90.00
#
_symmetry.space_group_name_H-M   'P 1'
#
loop_
_entity.id
_entity.type
_entity.pdbx_description
1 polymer ?
#
loop_
_entity_poly.entity_id
_entity_poly.type
_entity_poly.pdbx_seq_one_letter_code
_entity_poly.pdbx_strand_id
1 'polypeptide(L)'
;MKPQPPARRVNPVHSLFLAIPFATLALPVGAGPLSPTLEWSWTSSAVEPGSLNVMGTPSVMDMNGDGKPDVVFGSTASTGGGLVEVGVLRALNGTNGTELFTVADPSLRINTAASVATGDIDGDKKPDIIAVDSSGQRLIAFNNDGSFKWRSGILEGIYWGAPAIADLNKDGKPEIIIGRQVLRNDGTLLWTGTAGSASGGNVGPLSLVSDVNLDGKPDVVAGNTVYKADGTIQAQNVSLPNGYNAVANFDGTPQAEIVLVADGKVWLLNHDMTVKWGPVAIPGGGYGGAPTIADFDGDGKPEIGVAGASRYVVFETDGTVKWQTVVQDSSSNRTGSSVFDFDRDGAAEVVYGDELYLWVLDGSNGSLRFKTPKSSCTWYEYPLVADVDADGHAEILGVANNNCGFGSQRGVYLWGDDANWVDTRDVWNEHTYHITNVLQDGTIPTDEQPNWLVVGLNDFRLNQYLPGEAPLPEPASLPLFAAMLGLLAWVRARAGKQTSGRAANGLRSALRRQAVGFAFGLRVMGVGWPVGRVRVGLLAPGTPTGARSAGEHFQEGAG
;
A
#
# COMPACT_ATOMS: atom_id res chain seq x y z
N MET A 1 -58.89 59.12 16.45
CA MET A 1 -59.41 58.09 15.54
C MET A 1 -58.54 58.06 14.29
N LYS A 2 -57.84 56.94 14.03
CA LYS A 2 -57.16 56.60 12.77
C LYS A 2 -57.63 55.18 12.39
N PRO A 3 -57.89 54.86 11.11
CA PRO A 3 -58.42 53.56 10.72
C PRO A 3 -57.32 52.49 10.62
N GLN A 4 -57.66 51.24 10.95
CA GLN A 4 -56.79 50.06 10.80
C GLN A 4 -56.64 49.64 9.33
N PRO A 5 -55.50 49.03 8.93
CA PRO A 5 -55.36 48.34 7.65
C PRO A 5 -55.82 46.87 7.73
N PRO A 6 -56.14 46.22 6.58
CA PRO A 6 -56.82 44.92 6.56
C PRO A 6 -55.86 43.72 6.77
N ALA A 7 -56.42 42.64 7.33
CA ALA A 7 -55.74 41.38 7.61
C ALA A 7 -55.31 40.63 6.33
N ARG A 8 -54.05 40.17 6.30
CA ARG A 8 -53.50 39.30 5.26
C ARG A 8 -53.88 37.83 5.57
N ARG A 9 -54.57 37.17 4.64
CA ARG A 9 -54.79 35.71 4.68
C ARG A 9 -53.44 34.99 4.44
N VAL A 10 -53.12 34.04 5.31
CA VAL A 10 -52.02 33.08 5.12
C VAL A 10 -52.62 31.82 4.51
N ASN A 11 -52.14 31.41 3.33
CA ASN A 11 -52.47 30.10 2.76
C ASN A 11 -51.55 29.04 3.40
N PRO A 12 -52.03 27.83 3.71
CA PRO A 12 -51.19 26.77 4.26
C PRO A 12 -50.26 26.24 3.18
N VAL A 13 -48.96 26.23 3.46
CA VAL A 13 -47.98 25.52 2.64
C VAL A 13 -48.06 24.06 3.04
N HIS A 14 -48.53 23.19 2.13
CA HIS A 14 -48.40 21.75 2.29
C HIS A 14 -46.92 21.39 2.12
N SER A 15 -46.27 21.02 3.22
CA SER A 15 -44.94 20.41 3.19
C SER A 15 -45.07 18.99 2.66
N LEU A 16 -44.64 18.78 1.41
CA LEU A 16 -44.51 17.46 0.81
C LEU A 16 -43.24 16.83 1.40
N PHE A 17 -43.39 15.91 2.37
CA PHE A 17 -42.29 15.07 2.81
C PHE A 17 -41.98 14.07 1.69
N LEU A 18 -40.89 14.30 0.97
CA LEU A 18 -40.32 13.29 0.07
C LEU A 18 -39.55 12.30 0.94
N ALA A 19 -40.17 11.17 1.26
CA ALA A 19 -39.46 10.03 1.81
C ALA A 19 -38.55 9.50 0.69
N ILE A 20 -37.26 9.79 0.79
CA ILE A 20 -36.24 9.13 -0.03
C ILE A 20 -36.18 7.70 0.52
N PRO A 21 -36.51 6.66 -0.27
CA PRO A 21 -36.25 5.32 0.18
C PRO A 21 -34.74 5.21 0.37
N PHE A 22 -34.30 4.88 1.58
CA PHE A 22 -32.98 4.31 1.75
C PHE A 22 -32.94 3.12 0.79
N ALA A 23 -32.19 3.26 -0.30
CA ALA A 23 -31.70 2.10 -0.99
C ALA A 23 -30.97 1.31 0.09
N THR A 24 -31.43 0.09 0.35
CA THR A 24 -30.63 -0.91 1.03
C THR A 24 -29.27 -0.88 0.36
N LEU A 25 -28.26 -0.33 1.06
CA LEU A 25 -26.87 -0.66 0.75
C LEU A 25 -26.85 -2.17 0.66
N ALA A 26 -26.40 -2.70 -0.48
CA ALA A 26 -26.00 -4.09 -0.52
C ALA A 26 -25.08 -4.30 0.69
N LEU A 27 -25.40 -5.30 1.50
CA LEU A 27 -24.46 -5.79 2.50
C LEU A 27 -23.12 -6.03 1.78
N PRO A 28 -21.96 -5.71 2.38
CA PRO A 28 -20.68 -6.02 1.76
C PRO A 28 -20.70 -7.48 1.32
N VAL A 29 -20.21 -7.74 0.11
CA VAL A 29 -20.04 -9.08 -0.44
C VAL A 29 -18.90 -9.71 0.37
N GLY A 30 -19.20 -10.07 1.61
CA GLY A 30 -18.18 -10.38 2.61
C GLY A 30 -17.66 -11.80 2.52
N ALA A 31 -16.47 -12.00 3.09
CA ALA A 31 -15.87 -13.24 3.65
C ALA A 31 -15.98 -14.55 2.83
N GLY A 32 -16.50 -14.50 1.61
CA GLY A 32 -16.76 -15.64 0.75
C GLY A 32 -15.51 -16.01 -0.06
N PRO A 33 -15.50 -17.19 -0.69
CA PRO A 33 -14.44 -17.55 -1.61
C PRO A 33 -14.28 -16.51 -2.72
N LEU A 34 -13.03 -16.11 -3.00
CA LEU A 34 -12.69 -15.32 -4.18
C LEU A 34 -12.51 -16.28 -5.37
N SER A 35 -12.81 -15.81 -6.58
CA SER A 35 -12.73 -16.61 -7.80
C SER A 35 -11.92 -15.94 -8.92
N PRO A 36 -10.71 -15.43 -8.64
CA PRO A 36 -9.90 -14.82 -9.68
C PRO A 36 -9.51 -15.82 -10.75
N THR A 37 -9.30 -15.31 -11.96
CA THR A 37 -8.90 -16.09 -13.12
C THR A 37 -7.46 -15.78 -13.50
N LEU A 38 -6.77 -16.74 -14.12
CA LEU A 38 -5.45 -16.49 -14.68
C LEU A 38 -5.63 -15.65 -15.96
N GLU A 39 -5.11 -14.43 -15.95
CA GLU A 39 -5.15 -13.55 -17.12
C GLU A 39 -4.03 -13.89 -18.09
N TRP A 40 -2.80 -13.91 -17.59
CA TRP A 40 -1.64 -14.33 -18.34
C TRP A 40 -0.59 -15.00 -17.46
N SER A 41 0.32 -15.71 -18.11
CA SER A 41 1.52 -16.23 -17.46
C SER A 41 2.70 -16.15 -18.43
N TRP A 42 3.85 -15.76 -17.90
CA TRP A 42 5.12 -15.86 -18.58
C TRP A 42 5.81 -17.14 -18.12
N THR A 43 5.91 -18.12 -19.01
CA THR A 43 6.49 -19.45 -18.72
C THR A 43 7.47 -19.93 -19.80
N SER A 44 7.78 -19.05 -20.76
CA SER A 44 8.71 -19.32 -21.86
C SER A 44 9.32 -18.03 -22.37
N SER A 45 10.55 -18.11 -22.89
CA SER A 45 11.22 -16.99 -23.52
C SER A 45 11.96 -17.43 -24.78
N ALA A 46 12.08 -16.53 -25.76
CA ALA A 46 12.95 -16.74 -26.91
C ALA A 46 14.44 -16.48 -26.58
N VAL A 47 14.71 -15.61 -25.60
CA VAL A 47 16.05 -15.20 -25.19
C VAL A 47 16.36 -15.82 -23.83
N GLU A 48 17.45 -16.57 -23.74
CA GLU A 48 17.78 -17.34 -22.52
C GLU A 48 16.63 -18.29 -22.12
N PRO A 49 16.18 -19.21 -23.01
CA PRO A 49 14.96 -20.01 -22.81
C PRO A 49 15.01 -20.96 -21.60
N GLY A 50 16.20 -21.24 -21.06
CA GLY A 50 16.35 -22.02 -19.83
C GLY A 50 16.10 -21.21 -18.56
N SER A 51 16.20 -19.88 -18.63
CA SER A 51 16.14 -18.98 -17.48
C SER A 51 14.70 -18.58 -17.17
N LEU A 52 14.00 -19.48 -16.47
CA LEU A 52 12.57 -19.36 -16.14
C LEU A 52 12.27 -19.37 -14.63
N ASN A 53 13.22 -19.76 -13.77
CA ASN A 53 13.01 -19.73 -12.33
C ASN A 53 13.07 -18.28 -11.84
N VAL A 54 12.03 -17.86 -11.10
CA VAL A 54 11.93 -16.55 -10.46
C VAL A 54 11.79 -16.77 -8.95
N MET A 55 12.62 -16.08 -8.17
CA MET A 55 12.78 -16.32 -6.72
C MET A 55 12.96 -15.05 -5.89
N GLY A 56 13.10 -13.88 -6.52
CA GLY A 56 13.02 -12.58 -5.86
C GLY A 56 11.65 -11.95 -6.09
N THR A 57 11.21 -11.09 -5.17
CA THR A 57 10.03 -10.23 -5.39
C THR A 57 10.27 -9.35 -6.63
N PRO A 58 9.34 -9.31 -7.59
CA PRO A 58 9.42 -8.42 -8.76
C PRO A 58 9.13 -6.96 -8.36
N SER A 59 9.20 -6.04 -9.32
CA SER A 59 8.59 -4.71 -9.20
C SER A 59 7.56 -4.48 -10.32
N VAL A 60 6.61 -3.59 -10.06
CA VAL A 60 5.53 -3.17 -10.97
C VAL A 60 5.62 -1.66 -11.15
N MET A 61 5.85 -1.20 -12.38
CA MET A 61 5.99 0.22 -12.72
C MET A 61 5.96 0.43 -14.24
N ASP A 62 5.46 1.55 -14.75
CA ASP A 62 5.54 1.88 -16.19
C ASP A 62 6.99 2.14 -16.61
N MET A 63 7.63 1.16 -17.24
CA MET A 63 9.03 1.23 -17.64
C MET A 63 9.19 1.85 -19.02
N ASN A 64 8.15 1.88 -19.85
CA ASN A 64 8.28 2.25 -21.27
C ASN A 64 7.56 3.56 -21.64
N GLY A 65 6.80 4.14 -20.71
CA GLY A 65 6.10 5.41 -20.82
C GLY A 65 4.81 5.33 -21.63
N ASP A 66 4.20 4.15 -21.74
CA ASP A 66 2.92 3.96 -22.43
C ASP A 66 1.69 4.15 -21.52
N GLY A 67 1.91 4.50 -20.25
CA GLY A 67 0.87 4.69 -19.24
C GLY A 67 0.31 3.38 -18.70
N LYS A 68 1.01 2.27 -18.91
CA LYS A 68 0.67 0.95 -18.38
C LYS A 68 1.87 0.41 -17.61
N PRO A 69 1.67 -0.24 -16.46
CA PRO A 69 2.78 -0.76 -15.71
C PRO A 69 3.36 -2.01 -16.39
N ASP A 70 4.65 -2.21 -16.13
CA ASP A 70 5.44 -3.34 -16.57
C ASP A 70 5.97 -4.09 -15.34
N VAL A 71 6.27 -5.38 -15.51
CA VAL A 71 6.76 -6.25 -14.45
C VAL A 71 8.26 -6.49 -14.65
N VAL A 72 9.09 -6.00 -13.72
CA VAL A 72 10.56 -6.15 -13.75
C VAL A 72 11.02 -7.21 -12.76
N PHE A 73 11.88 -8.13 -13.19
CA PHE A 73 12.37 -9.23 -12.33
C PHE A 73 13.65 -9.88 -12.85
N GLY A 74 14.30 -10.64 -11.95
CA GLY A 74 15.38 -11.56 -12.29
C GLY A 74 14.88 -12.98 -12.56
N SER A 75 15.44 -13.64 -13.58
CA SER A 75 15.17 -15.05 -13.87
C SER A 75 16.44 -15.84 -14.13
N THR A 76 16.47 -17.10 -13.70
CA THR A 76 17.65 -17.96 -13.81
C THR A 76 17.29 -19.36 -14.30
N ALA A 77 18.25 -20.02 -14.94
CA ALA A 77 18.19 -21.45 -15.24
C ALA A 77 18.62 -22.29 -14.04
N SER A 78 19.19 -21.66 -13.01
CA SER A 78 19.63 -22.35 -11.81
C SER A 78 18.45 -22.94 -11.07
N THR A 79 18.63 -24.19 -10.67
CA THR A 79 17.75 -24.91 -9.75
C THR A 79 18.43 -25.12 -8.39
N GLY A 80 19.47 -24.31 -8.11
CA GLY A 80 20.20 -24.30 -6.86
C GLY A 80 19.37 -23.78 -5.69
N GLY A 81 20.06 -23.43 -4.61
CA GLY A 81 19.49 -22.85 -3.40
C GLY A 81 20.53 -22.03 -2.65
N GLY A 82 21.48 -21.44 -3.39
CA GLY A 82 22.63 -20.73 -2.86
C GLY A 82 22.37 -19.25 -2.58
N LEU A 83 23.37 -18.61 -1.97
CA LEU A 83 23.36 -17.17 -1.69
C LEU A 83 23.41 -16.30 -2.96
N VAL A 84 23.87 -16.88 -4.07
CA VAL A 84 23.98 -16.24 -5.37
C VAL A 84 23.45 -17.19 -6.43
N GLU A 85 22.40 -16.75 -7.12
CA GLU A 85 21.75 -17.46 -8.21
C GLU A 85 21.85 -16.59 -9.47
N VAL A 86 22.86 -16.85 -10.30
CA VAL A 86 23.17 -15.97 -11.43
C VAL A 86 22.11 -16.12 -12.53
N GLY A 87 21.58 -15.00 -13.01
CA GLY A 87 20.55 -14.97 -14.05
C GLY A 87 20.50 -13.65 -14.81
N VAL A 88 19.38 -13.42 -15.50
CA VAL A 88 19.14 -12.23 -16.33
C VAL A 88 18.03 -11.37 -15.76
N LEU A 89 18.16 -10.06 -15.99
CA LEU A 89 17.08 -9.09 -15.79
C LEU A 89 16.11 -9.14 -16.98
N ARG A 90 14.81 -9.05 -16.69
CA ARG A 90 13.72 -9.00 -17.68
C ARG A 90 12.68 -7.95 -17.30
N ALA A 91 11.94 -7.48 -18.29
CA ALA A 91 10.69 -6.74 -18.12
C ALA A 91 9.60 -7.33 -19.02
N LEU A 92 8.37 -7.38 -18.50
CA LEU A 92 7.17 -7.82 -19.21
C LEU A 92 6.15 -6.70 -19.26
N ASN A 93 5.40 -6.62 -20.37
CA ASN A 93 4.23 -5.77 -20.46
C ASN A 93 3.14 -6.29 -19.51
N GLY A 94 2.68 -5.45 -18.58
CA GLY A 94 1.73 -5.84 -17.55
C GLY A 94 0.37 -6.27 -18.08
N THR A 95 -0.08 -5.72 -19.22
CA THR A 95 -1.38 -6.08 -19.84
C THR A 95 -1.41 -7.51 -20.41
N ASN A 96 -0.28 -8.09 -20.83
CA ASN A 96 -0.32 -9.35 -21.58
C ASN A 96 0.86 -10.31 -21.35
N GLY A 97 1.79 -9.97 -20.45
CA GLY A 97 2.94 -10.80 -20.10
C GLY A 97 3.97 -10.97 -21.23
N THR A 98 3.92 -10.16 -22.30
CA THR A 98 4.91 -10.22 -23.38
C THR A 98 6.23 -9.56 -22.96
N GLU A 99 7.35 -10.13 -23.40
CA GLU A 99 8.67 -9.59 -23.06
C GLU A 99 8.93 -8.25 -23.75
N LEU A 100 9.21 -7.22 -22.94
CA LEU A 100 9.71 -5.94 -23.43
C LEU A 100 11.20 -6.02 -23.74
N PHE A 101 11.97 -6.56 -22.78
CA PHE A 101 13.40 -6.80 -22.97
C PHE A 101 13.93 -7.95 -22.09
N THR A 102 15.13 -8.40 -22.44
CA THR A 102 15.95 -9.29 -21.62
C THR A 102 17.40 -8.84 -21.72
N VAL A 103 18.02 -8.57 -20.56
CA VAL A 103 19.44 -8.20 -20.48
C VAL A 103 20.28 -9.46 -20.58
N ALA A 104 20.60 -9.87 -21.82
CA ALA A 104 21.29 -11.13 -22.10
C ALA A 104 22.84 -11.03 -22.01
N ASP A 105 23.40 -9.82 -21.98
CA ASP A 105 24.85 -9.60 -21.90
C ASP A 105 25.43 -10.32 -20.67
N PRO A 106 26.36 -11.29 -20.86
CA PRO A 106 26.95 -12.04 -19.77
C PRO A 106 27.68 -11.19 -18.72
N SER A 107 28.16 -10.00 -19.08
CA SER A 107 28.81 -9.06 -18.15
C SER A 107 27.83 -8.32 -17.25
N LEU A 108 26.54 -8.33 -17.60
CA LEU A 108 25.46 -7.63 -16.90
C LEU A 108 24.54 -8.58 -16.11
N ARG A 109 24.96 -9.83 -15.89
CA ARG A 109 24.19 -10.80 -15.11
C ARG A 109 23.98 -10.32 -13.68
N ILE A 110 22.80 -10.63 -13.15
CA ILE A 110 22.35 -10.27 -11.80
C ILE A 110 22.27 -11.50 -10.90
N ASN A 111 22.26 -11.29 -9.59
CA ASN A 111 21.86 -12.30 -8.62
C ASN A 111 20.33 -12.31 -8.51
N THR A 112 19.67 -13.35 -9.02
CA THR A 112 18.21 -13.46 -9.01
C THR A 112 17.63 -13.90 -7.68
N ALA A 113 18.49 -14.30 -6.72
CA ALA A 113 18.09 -14.48 -5.32
C ALA A 113 17.90 -13.13 -4.60
N ALA A 114 18.34 -12.02 -5.19
CA ALA A 114 18.03 -10.68 -4.73
C ALA A 114 16.77 -10.14 -5.44
N SER A 115 16.01 -9.31 -4.74
CA SER A 115 14.92 -8.53 -5.33
C SER A 115 15.46 -7.32 -6.08
N VAL A 116 14.68 -6.87 -7.05
CA VAL A 116 14.94 -5.62 -7.78
C VAL A 116 14.19 -4.47 -7.11
N ALA A 117 14.64 -3.24 -7.39
CA ALA A 117 13.89 -2.03 -7.09
C ALA A 117 13.82 -1.14 -8.34
N THR A 118 12.75 -0.37 -8.48
CA THR A 118 12.56 0.58 -9.57
C THR A 118 12.20 1.98 -9.07
N GLY A 119 12.56 3.01 -9.83
CA GLY A 119 12.22 4.41 -9.53
C GLY A 119 13.10 5.38 -10.30
N ASP A 120 12.63 6.61 -10.50
CA ASP A 120 13.43 7.66 -11.13
C ASP A 120 14.52 8.15 -10.15
N ILE A 121 15.77 7.72 -10.38
CA ILE A 121 16.90 8.05 -9.49
C ILE A 121 17.76 9.21 -10.03
N ASP A 122 17.57 9.63 -11.29
CA ASP A 122 18.39 10.67 -11.91
C ASP A 122 17.62 11.92 -12.40
N GLY A 123 16.30 11.92 -12.23
CA GLY A 123 15.40 13.04 -12.49
C GLY A 123 15.02 13.19 -13.97
N ASP A 124 15.19 12.15 -14.78
CA ASP A 124 14.82 12.17 -16.20
C ASP A 124 13.34 11.81 -16.47
N LYS A 125 12.58 11.51 -15.40
CA LYS A 125 11.16 11.10 -15.39
C LYS A 125 10.91 9.73 -16.00
N LYS A 126 11.92 8.87 -16.01
CA LYS A 126 11.79 7.47 -16.37
C LYS A 126 12.33 6.62 -15.22
N PRO A 127 11.64 5.53 -14.87
CA PRO A 127 12.15 4.64 -13.85
C PRO A 127 13.46 3.96 -14.26
N ASP A 128 14.43 3.98 -13.36
CA ASP A 128 15.62 3.14 -13.44
C ASP A 128 15.39 1.83 -12.68
N ILE A 129 16.27 0.85 -12.92
CA ILE A 129 16.22 -0.47 -12.30
C ILE A 129 17.49 -0.70 -11.51
N ILE A 130 17.35 -1.04 -10.23
CA ILE A 130 18.45 -1.41 -9.34
C ILE A 130 18.36 -2.90 -9.01
N ALA A 131 19.46 -3.61 -9.23
CA ALA A 131 19.60 -5.02 -8.89
C ALA A 131 20.93 -5.28 -8.18
N VAL A 132 21.05 -6.48 -7.62
CA VAL A 132 22.35 -7.00 -7.13
C VAL A 132 23.05 -7.71 -8.29
N ASP A 133 24.33 -7.40 -8.51
CA ASP A 133 25.10 -8.02 -9.60
C ASP A 133 25.38 -9.51 -9.32
N SER A 134 25.85 -10.22 -10.33
CA SER A 134 26.18 -11.65 -10.24
C SER A 134 27.26 -12.02 -9.21
N SER A 135 27.94 -11.05 -8.58
CA SER A 135 28.85 -11.32 -7.46
C SER A 135 28.13 -11.44 -6.12
N GLY A 136 26.89 -10.93 -6.00
CA GLY A 136 26.18 -10.83 -4.73
C GLY A 136 26.74 -9.77 -3.78
N GLN A 137 27.66 -8.92 -4.26
CA GLN A 137 28.41 -7.94 -3.44
C GLN A 137 28.48 -6.56 -4.09
N ARG A 138 27.75 -6.31 -5.18
CA ARG A 138 27.63 -4.99 -5.78
C ARG A 138 26.19 -4.75 -6.21
N LEU A 139 25.78 -3.50 -6.21
CA LEU A 139 24.64 -3.03 -6.96
C LEU A 139 25.03 -2.77 -8.42
N ILE A 140 24.09 -3.08 -9.32
CA ILE A 140 24.12 -2.79 -10.75
C ILE A 140 22.81 -2.10 -11.12
N ALA A 141 22.92 -1.00 -11.86
CA ALA A 141 21.79 -0.20 -12.30
C ALA A 141 21.63 -0.26 -13.82
N PHE A 142 20.38 -0.19 -14.25
CA PHE A 142 19.96 -0.14 -15.64
C PHE A 142 18.99 1.00 -15.85
N ASN A 143 18.99 1.58 -17.05
CA ASN A 143 17.92 2.48 -17.45
C ASN A 143 16.62 1.68 -17.69
N ASN A 144 15.53 2.42 -17.90
CA ASN A 144 14.19 1.91 -18.12
C ASN A 144 14.08 0.86 -19.26
N ASP A 145 14.99 0.90 -20.23
CA ASP A 145 15.06 -0.03 -21.38
C ASP A 145 16.01 -1.23 -21.18
N GLY A 146 16.55 -1.41 -19.97
CA GLY A 146 17.50 -2.47 -19.64
C GLY A 146 18.95 -2.19 -20.07
N SER A 147 19.25 -1.01 -20.63
CA SER A 147 20.63 -0.61 -20.91
C SER A 147 21.41 -0.33 -19.63
N PHE A 148 22.69 -0.71 -19.62
CA PHE A 148 23.56 -0.53 -18.44
C PHE A 148 23.72 0.95 -18.07
N LYS A 149 23.51 1.28 -16.79
CA LYS A 149 23.68 2.63 -16.23
C LYS A 149 24.98 2.75 -15.44
N TRP A 150 25.11 1.97 -14.36
CA TRP A 150 26.32 1.94 -13.54
C TRP A 150 26.46 0.63 -12.75
N ARG A 151 27.65 0.41 -12.18
CA ARG A 151 27.91 -0.67 -11.22
C ARG A 151 28.76 -0.13 -10.08
N SER A 152 28.31 -0.34 -8.86
CA SER A 152 28.97 0.15 -7.65
C SER A 152 30.32 -0.53 -7.38
N GLY A 153 31.06 0.01 -6.40
CA GLY A 153 32.19 -0.69 -5.79
C GLY A 153 31.75 -1.96 -5.04
N ILE A 154 32.71 -2.71 -4.48
CA ILE A 154 32.38 -3.85 -3.60
C ILE A 154 31.74 -3.30 -2.32
N LEU A 155 30.58 -3.85 -1.99
CA LEU A 155 29.82 -3.59 -0.77
C LEU A 155 30.01 -4.77 0.21
N GLU A 156 29.60 -4.56 1.46
CA GLU A 156 29.54 -5.64 2.43
C GLU A 156 28.34 -6.55 2.11
N GLY A 157 28.34 -7.77 2.64
CA GLY A 157 27.48 -8.87 2.18
C GLY A 157 26.02 -8.49 1.92
N ILE A 158 25.63 -8.51 0.62
CA ILE A 158 24.26 -8.28 0.15
C ILE A 158 23.53 -9.60 -0.03
N TYR A 159 24.06 -10.49 -0.88
CA TYR A 159 23.46 -11.80 -1.19
C TYR A 159 21.97 -11.71 -1.56
N TRP A 160 21.07 -12.13 -0.67
CA TRP A 160 19.61 -12.11 -0.82
C TRP A 160 19.00 -10.75 -0.38
N GLY A 161 19.72 -9.66 -0.62
CA GLY A 161 19.26 -8.32 -0.28
C GLY A 161 18.24 -7.77 -1.27
N ALA A 162 17.53 -6.74 -0.84
CA ALA A 162 16.68 -5.93 -1.71
C ALA A 162 17.11 -4.46 -1.57
N PRO A 163 17.43 -3.76 -2.67
CA PRO A 163 17.62 -2.32 -2.61
C PRO A 163 16.32 -1.62 -2.22
N ALA A 164 16.43 -0.53 -1.46
CA ALA A 164 15.38 0.47 -1.28
C ALA A 164 15.85 1.81 -1.87
N ILE A 165 14.90 2.63 -2.30
CA ILE A 165 15.17 3.93 -2.95
C ILE A 165 14.45 5.03 -2.18
N ALA A 166 15.19 6.04 -1.73
CA ALA A 166 14.62 7.17 -1.01
C ALA A 166 15.51 8.42 -1.15
N ASP A 167 14.89 9.61 -1.22
CA ASP A 167 15.62 10.88 -1.11
C ASP A 167 15.94 11.17 0.36
N LEU A 168 17.01 10.56 0.85
CA LEU A 168 17.38 10.53 2.25
C LEU A 168 17.91 11.90 2.71
N ASN A 169 18.56 12.62 1.81
CA ASN A 169 19.16 13.93 2.11
C ASN A 169 18.27 15.13 1.69
N LYS A 170 17.16 14.87 0.98
CA LYS A 170 16.17 15.84 0.46
C LYS A 170 16.71 16.82 -0.58
N ASP A 171 17.60 16.37 -1.47
CA ASP A 171 18.19 17.19 -2.53
C ASP A 171 17.58 16.97 -3.92
N GLY A 172 16.56 16.11 -4.03
CA GLY A 172 15.90 15.73 -5.27
C GLY A 172 16.63 14.63 -6.04
N LYS A 173 17.64 13.98 -5.46
CA LYS A 173 18.38 12.85 -6.04
C LYS A 173 18.33 11.66 -5.10
N PRO A 174 17.44 10.70 -5.35
CA PRO A 174 17.25 9.57 -4.46
C PRO A 174 18.54 8.76 -4.24
N GLU A 175 18.82 8.47 -2.97
CA GLU A 175 19.84 7.52 -2.57
C GLU A 175 19.36 6.08 -2.75
N ILE A 176 20.33 5.17 -2.86
CA ILE A 176 20.11 3.73 -2.93
C ILE A 176 20.58 3.10 -1.63
N ILE A 177 19.67 2.43 -0.93
CA ILE A 177 19.91 1.87 0.40
C ILE A 177 19.93 0.34 0.28
N ILE A 178 20.92 -0.30 0.90
CA ILE A 178 20.95 -1.75 1.05
C ILE A 178 21.50 -2.14 2.42
N GLY A 179 20.59 -2.51 3.31
CA GLY A 179 20.91 -2.81 4.71
C GLY A 179 21.42 -1.60 5.46
N ARG A 180 22.71 -1.63 5.81
CA ARG A 180 23.39 -0.54 6.51
C ARG A 180 24.24 0.33 5.58
N GLN A 181 24.12 0.16 4.27
CA GLN A 181 24.94 0.86 3.29
C GLN A 181 24.07 1.76 2.43
N VAL A 182 24.54 2.99 2.20
CA VAL A 182 23.84 3.97 1.38
C VAL A 182 24.77 4.45 0.28
N LEU A 183 24.24 4.52 -0.93
CA LEU A 183 24.93 4.96 -2.13
C LEU A 183 24.19 6.15 -2.71
N ARG A 184 24.93 7.05 -3.38
CA ARG A 184 24.32 8.06 -4.25
C ARG A 184 23.65 7.39 -5.45
N ASN A 185 22.81 8.15 -6.15
CA ASN A 185 22.18 7.75 -7.40
C ASN A 185 23.17 7.38 -8.54
N ASP A 186 24.46 7.70 -8.43
CA ASP A 186 25.51 7.28 -9.37
C ASP A 186 26.22 5.97 -8.99
N GLY A 187 25.78 5.32 -7.91
CA GLY A 187 26.38 4.09 -7.39
C GLY A 187 27.66 4.30 -6.57
N THR A 188 28.00 5.54 -6.21
CA THR A 188 29.09 5.82 -5.27
C THR A 188 28.64 5.60 -3.83
N LEU A 189 29.39 4.79 -3.07
CA LEU A 189 29.13 4.58 -1.65
C LEU A 189 29.26 5.90 -0.87
N LEU A 190 28.20 6.29 -0.17
CA LEU A 190 28.19 7.43 0.75
C LEU A 190 28.75 7.02 2.10
N TRP A 191 28.15 6.00 2.70
CA TRP A 191 28.54 5.51 4.01
C TRP A 191 28.11 4.07 4.23
N THR A 192 28.79 3.43 5.19
CA THR A 192 28.45 2.12 5.75
C THR A 192 28.27 2.31 7.24
N GLY A 193 27.07 2.01 7.74
CA GLY A 193 26.74 2.06 9.15
C GLY A 193 27.54 1.03 9.97
N THR A 194 27.75 1.28 11.25
CA THR A 194 28.64 0.48 12.10
C THR A 194 27.94 -0.64 12.90
N ALA A 195 26.63 -0.75 12.76
CA ALA A 195 25.73 -1.62 13.51
C ALA A 195 24.52 -2.08 12.68
N GLY A 196 23.77 -3.06 13.17
CA GLY A 196 22.59 -3.52 12.45
C GLY A 196 22.91 -4.06 11.06
N SER A 197 21.92 -4.63 10.37
CA SER A 197 22.02 -4.89 8.93
C SER A 197 20.68 -5.13 8.25
N ALA A 198 19.56 -5.19 8.99
CA ALA A 198 18.28 -5.71 8.50
C ALA A 198 18.37 -7.11 7.84
N SER A 199 19.33 -7.94 8.27
CA SER A 199 19.40 -9.34 7.87
C SER A 199 18.85 -10.25 8.95
N GLY A 200 17.91 -11.12 8.59
CA GLY A 200 17.51 -12.24 9.44
C GLY A 200 18.43 -13.43 9.20
N GLY A 201 19.59 -13.53 9.85
CA GLY A 201 20.43 -14.75 9.75
C GLY A 201 20.90 -15.12 8.33
N ASN A 202 21.54 -14.17 7.63
CA ASN A 202 22.10 -14.25 6.26
C ASN A 202 21.09 -14.16 5.11
N VAL A 203 19.81 -13.97 5.40
CA VAL A 203 18.79 -13.58 4.43
C VAL A 203 18.45 -12.10 4.63
N GLY A 204 18.22 -11.35 3.55
CA GLY A 204 18.37 -9.90 3.56
C GLY A 204 19.83 -9.48 3.35
N PRO A 205 20.09 -8.18 3.22
CA PRO A 205 19.44 -7.13 3.99
C PRO A 205 18.18 -6.51 3.36
N LEU A 206 17.17 -6.21 4.19
CA LEU A 206 15.89 -5.59 3.80
C LEU A 206 15.63 -4.32 4.66
N SER A 207 16.42 -3.28 4.44
CA SER A 207 16.27 -1.99 5.14
C SER A 207 15.11 -1.20 4.56
N LEU A 208 14.29 -0.58 5.42
CA LEU A 208 13.28 0.39 5.03
C LEU A 208 13.75 1.81 5.37
N VAL A 209 13.18 2.80 4.69
CA VAL A 209 13.43 4.23 4.93
C VAL A 209 12.12 4.92 5.24
N SER A 210 12.08 5.69 6.33
CA SER A 210 10.99 6.63 6.66
C SER A 210 11.40 7.51 7.85
N ASP A 211 10.77 8.66 8.06
CA ASP A 211 11.02 9.55 9.22
C ASP A 211 10.31 9.00 10.47
N VAL A 212 10.92 8.01 11.13
CA VAL A 212 10.26 7.27 12.23
C VAL A 212 10.15 8.08 13.52
N ASN A 213 11.03 9.07 13.72
CA ASN A 213 11.06 9.92 14.90
C ASN A 213 10.34 11.28 14.71
N LEU A 214 9.96 11.61 13.47
CA LEU A 214 9.35 12.86 13.03
C LEU A 214 10.23 14.10 13.24
N ASP A 215 11.54 13.98 12.99
CA ASP A 215 12.48 15.10 13.04
C ASP A 215 12.59 15.89 11.71
N GLY A 216 11.85 15.46 10.70
CA GLY A 216 11.76 16.06 9.38
C GLY A 216 12.78 15.50 8.39
N LYS A 217 13.54 14.46 8.74
CA LYS A 217 14.50 13.77 7.87
C LYS A 217 14.22 12.27 7.87
N PRO A 218 14.29 11.59 6.71
CA PRO A 218 14.09 10.15 6.69
C PRO A 218 15.21 9.43 7.45
N ASP A 219 14.85 8.34 8.12
CA ASP A 219 15.74 7.45 8.83
C ASP A 219 15.90 6.14 8.05
N VAL A 220 17.07 5.51 8.12
CA VAL A 220 17.27 4.13 7.63
C VAL A 220 17.11 3.16 8.81
N VAL A 221 16.09 2.31 8.74
CA VAL A 221 15.84 1.26 9.74
C VAL A 221 16.47 -0.04 9.29
N ALA A 222 17.47 -0.51 10.04
CA ALA A 222 18.32 -1.65 9.67
C ALA A 222 18.38 -2.72 10.78
N GLY A 223 17.26 -3.40 11.04
CA GLY A 223 17.14 -4.44 12.08
C GLY A 223 16.96 -3.81 13.47
N ASN A 224 18.01 -3.91 14.30
CA ASN A 224 18.01 -3.37 15.67
C ASN A 224 18.60 -1.95 15.79
N THR A 225 18.73 -1.25 14.67
CA THR A 225 19.42 0.05 14.57
C THR A 225 18.65 1.00 13.65
N VAL A 226 18.49 2.25 14.08
CA VAL A 226 18.00 3.37 13.26
C VAL A 226 19.18 4.29 12.97
N TYR A 227 19.35 4.65 11.71
CA TYR A 227 20.36 5.60 11.24
C TYR A 227 19.74 6.88 10.74
N LYS A 228 20.41 7.99 11.01
CA LYS A 228 20.14 9.26 10.33
C LYS A 228 20.64 9.21 8.89
N ALA A 229 20.18 10.17 8.09
CA ALA A 229 20.63 10.39 6.71
C ALA A 229 22.16 10.45 6.52
N ASP A 230 22.90 10.93 7.53
CA ASP A 230 24.36 11.04 7.50
C ASP A 230 25.10 9.76 7.91
N GLY A 231 24.39 8.68 8.21
CA GLY A 231 24.93 7.39 8.62
C GLY A 231 25.27 7.29 10.11
N THR A 232 24.99 8.32 10.91
CA THR A 232 25.13 8.24 12.36
C THR A 232 23.99 7.45 12.98
N ILE A 233 24.30 6.65 14.01
CA ILE A 233 23.29 5.88 14.75
C ILE A 233 22.41 6.87 15.53
N GLN A 234 21.13 6.88 15.21
CA GLN A 234 20.10 7.60 15.95
C GLN A 234 19.67 6.83 17.19
N ALA A 235 19.39 5.55 17.01
CA ALA A 235 18.94 4.65 18.06
C ALA A 235 19.46 3.24 17.79
N GLN A 236 19.81 2.53 18.85
CA GLN A 236 20.23 1.13 18.76
C GLN A 236 19.88 0.40 20.04
N ASN A 237 19.40 -0.83 19.89
CA ASN A 237 19.28 -1.76 21.00
C ASN A 237 20.07 -3.04 20.72
N VAL A 238 21.31 -3.07 21.22
CA VAL A 238 22.27 -4.18 21.03
C VAL A 238 21.81 -5.52 21.64
N SER A 239 20.79 -5.49 22.50
CA SER A 239 20.23 -6.72 23.08
C SER A 239 19.23 -7.41 22.14
N LEU A 240 18.77 -6.72 21.10
CA LEU A 240 17.88 -7.26 20.08
C LEU A 240 18.67 -7.89 18.93
N PRO A 241 18.14 -8.95 18.30
CA PRO A 241 18.73 -9.52 17.09
C PRO A 241 18.59 -8.58 15.88
N ASN A 242 19.34 -8.87 14.82
CA ASN A 242 19.03 -8.33 13.50
C ASN A 242 17.85 -9.09 12.89
N GLY A 243 17.05 -8.39 12.09
CA GLY A 243 15.86 -8.97 11.49
C GLY A 243 15.19 -8.04 10.51
N TYR A 244 13.98 -8.42 10.10
CA TYR A 244 13.16 -7.64 9.18
C TYR A 244 12.29 -6.67 9.94
N ASN A 245 12.04 -5.51 9.34
CA ASN A 245 11.25 -4.45 9.94
C ASN A 245 10.01 -4.12 9.10
N ALA A 246 8.99 -3.61 9.78
CA ALA A 246 7.88 -2.86 9.20
C ALA A 246 7.53 -1.73 10.19
N VAL A 247 6.93 -0.64 9.69
CA VAL A 247 6.59 0.55 10.50
C VAL A 247 5.13 0.93 10.35
N ALA A 248 4.50 1.28 11.46
CA ALA A 248 3.14 1.79 11.52
C ALA A 248 2.90 2.48 12.89
N ASN A 249 1.71 3.04 13.10
CA ASN A 249 1.31 3.59 14.39
C ASN A 249 0.41 2.61 15.14
N PHE A 250 0.84 2.15 16.31
CA PHE A 250 0.13 1.15 17.11
C PHE A 250 -0.40 1.70 18.45
N ASP A 251 -0.05 2.92 18.85
CA ASP A 251 -0.43 3.46 20.16
C ASP A 251 -1.04 4.87 20.17
N GLY A 252 -1.18 5.49 18.99
CA GLY A 252 -1.76 6.82 18.83
C GLY A 252 -0.80 7.96 19.14
N THR A 253 0.47 7.69 19.47
CA THR A 253 1.53 8.70 19.38
C THR A 253 1.90 8.92 17.91
N PRO A 254 2.37 10.11 17.51
CA PRO A 254 2.57 10.37 16.10
C PRO A 254 3.81 9.65 15.52
N GLN A 255 4.80 9.30 16.35
CA GLN A 255 5.97 8.55 15.92
C GLN A 255 5.61 7.12 15.50
N ALA A 256 6.46 6.50 14.69
CA ALA A 256 6.28 5.10 14.34
C ALA A 256 6.61 4.18 15.51
N GLU A 257 5.89 3.08 15.58
CA GLU A 257 6.41 1.84 16.13
C GLU A 257 7.03 0.98 15.02
N ILE A 258 8.02 0.19 15.41
CA ILE A 258 8.78 -0.69 14.54
C ILE A 258 8.49 -2.12 14.94
N VAL A 259 7.89 -2.89 14.03
CA VAL A 259 7.84 -4.35 14.15
C VAL A 259 9.23 -4.90 13.82
N LEU A 260 9.73 -5.82 14.63
CA LEU A 260 10.97 -6.57 14.35
C LEU A 260 10.64 -8.07 14.32
N VAL A 261 11.01 -8.74 13.23
CA VAL A 261 10.92 -10.20 13.10
C VAL A 261 12.30 -10.81 12.95
N ALA A 262 12.66 -11.70 13.87
CA ALA A 262 13.94 -12.38 13.90
C ALA A 262 13.90 -13.64 14.77
N ASP A 263 14.73 -14.63 14.45
CA ASP A 263 14.96 -15.82 15.29
C ASP A 263 13.66 -16.51 15.77
N GLY A 264 12.64 -16.53 14.89
CA GLY A 264 11.34 -17.14 15.17
C GLY A 264 10.49 -16.36 16.17
N LYS A 265 10.73 -15.05 16.30
CA LYS A 265 10.08 -14.18 17.26
C LYS A 265 9.70 -12.83 16.64
N VAL A 266 8.73 -12.18 17.29
CA VAL A 266 8.22 -10.85 16.97
C VAL A 266 8.40 -9.94 18.18
N TRP A 267 8.78 -8.69 17.90
CA TRP A 267 8.79 -7.59 18.88
C TRP A 267 8.07 -6.39 18.27
N LEU A 268 7.50 -5.57 19.16
CA LEU A 268 7.12 -4.20 18.83
C LEU A 268 8.03 -3.25 19.60
N LEU A 269 8.63 -2.31 18.87
CA LEU A 269 9.61 -1.36 19.38
C LEU A 269 9.08 0.05 19.16
N ASN A 270 9.46 0.99 20.03
CA ASN A 270 9.30 2.41 19.72
C ASN A 270 10.36 2.84 18.69
N HIS A 271 10.19 4.01 18.06
CA HIS A 271 11.16 4.61 17.12
C HIS A 271 12.60 4.74 17.68
N ASP A 272 12.77 4.78 19.01
CA ASP A 272 14.06 4.83 19.70
C ASP A 272 14.66 3.44 20.03
N MET A 273 14.12 2.37 19.43
CA MET A 273 14.51 0.97 19.62
C MET A 273 14.30 0.42 21.05
N THR A 274 13.54 1.13 21.90
CA THR A 274 13.07 0.56 23.17
C THR A 274 11.95 -0.45 22.94
N VAL A 275 11.97 -1.56 23.67
CA VAL A 275 10.99 -2.64 23.51
C VAL A 275 9.68 -2.24 24.17
N LYS A 276 8.59 -2.23 23.39
CA LYS A 276 7.22 -2.03 23.88
C LYS A 276 6.63 -3.33 24.38
N TRP A 277 6.77 -4.39 23.58
CA TRP A 277 6.52 -5.77 23.99
C TRP A 277 7.36 -6.75 23.16
N GLY A 278 7.43 -7.98 23.66
CA GLY A 278 8.18 -9.08 23.04
C GLY A 278 9.40 -9.51 23.86
N PRO A 279 10.09 -10.59 23.44
CA PRO A 279 9.78 -11.41 22.27
C PRO A 279 8.50 -12.23 22.43
N VAL A 280 7.69 -12.30 21.38
CA VAL A 280 6.63 -13.30 21.21
C VAL A 280 7.10 -14.33 20.21
N ALA A 281 7.00 -15.62 20.54
CA ALA A 281 7.39 -16.69 19.62
C ALA A 281 6.38 -16.83 18.49
N ILE A 282 6.83 -17.07 17.26
CA ILE A 282 5.99 -17.36 16.09
C ILE A 282 5.47 -18.80 16.22
N PRO A 283 4.14 -19.00 16.36
CA PRO A 283 3.55 -20.33 16.30
C PRO A 283 3.96 -21.07 15.02
N GLY A 284 4.27 -22.36 15.15
CA GLY A 284 4.74 -23.16 14.02
C GLY A 284 6.23 -23.03 13.69
N GLY A 285 6.97 -22.16 14.39
CA GLY A 285 8.43 -22.02 14.29
C GLY A 285 8.91 -21.36 13.00
N GLY A 286 10.19 -21.57 12.66
CA GLY A 286 10.87 -20.86 11.58
C GLY A 286 11.69 -19.67 12.06
N TYR A 287 12.39 -18.99 11.15
CA TYR A 287 13.09 -17.73 11.45
C TYR A 287 12.14 -16.54 11.43
N GLY A 288 11.04 -16.63 10.67
CA GLY A 288 10.04 -15.58 10.52
C GLY A 288 10.29 -14.77 9.24
N GLY A 289 9.23 -14.62 8.45
CA GLY A 289 9.20 -13.81 7.25
C GLY A 289 9.20 -12.31 7.52
N ALA A 290 9.45 -11.52 6.49
CA ALA A 290 9.38 -10.08 6.64
C ALA A 290 7.91 -9.64 6.87
N PRO A 291 7.64 -8.81 7.91
CA PRO A 291 6.29 -8.59 8.41
C PRO A 291 5.42 -7.75 7.47
N THR A 292 4.10 -7.96 7.56
CA THR A 292 3.05 -7.11 6.97
C THR A 292 2.30 -6.40 8.10
N ILE A 293 1.75 -5.22 7.80
CA ILE A 293 0.90 -4.47 8.72
C ILE A 293 -0.34 -4.00 7.95
N ALA A 294 -1.53 -4.26 8.48
CA ALA A 294 -2.80 -3.79 7.93
C ALA A 294 -3.88 -3.88 9.01
N ASP A 295 -5.05 -3.30 8.73
CA ASP A 295 -6.28 -3.58 9.47
C ASP A 295 -6.85 -4.91 8.97
N PHE A 296 -6.61 -5.99 9.70
CA PHE A 296 -6.96 -7.33 9.25
C PHE A 296 -8.41 -7.70 9.60
N ASP A 297 -9.07 -7.00 10.51
CA ASP A 297 -10.46 -7.30 10.89
C ASP A 297 -11.46 -6.14 10.73
N GLY A 298 -11.02 -5.03 10.15
CA GLY A 298 -11.85 -3.87 9.85
C GLY A 298 -12.20 -3.04 11.08
N ASP A 299 -11.42 -3.13 12.17
CA ASP A 299 -11.67 -2.37 13.40
C ASP A 299 -11.01 -0.98 13.43
N GLY A 300 -10.24 -0.65 12.40
CA GLY A 300 -9.51 0.60 12.23
C GLY A 300 -8.14 0.64 12.90
N LYS A 301 -7.64 -0.49 13.43
CA LYS A 301 -6.30 -0.59 14.02
C LYS A 301 -5.43 -1.56 13.21
N PRO A 302 -4.10 -1.41 13.28
CA PRO A 302 -3.21 -2.34 12.61
C PRO A 302 -2.93 -3.60 13.45
N GLU A 303 -2.94 -4.74 12.78
CA GLU A 303 -2.37 -6.00 13.24
C GLU A 303 -1.12 -6.37 12.42
N ILE A 304 -0.43 -7.43 12.84
CA ILE A 304 0.88 -7.81 12.31
C ILE A 304 0.80 -9.21 11.71
N GLY A 305 1.05 -9.34 10.40
CA GLY A 305 1.11 -10.62 9.70
C GLY A 305 2.54 -11.11 9.51
N VAL A 306 2.82 -12.38 9.85
CA VAL A 306 4.14 -13.00 9.73
C VAL A 306 4.03 -14.44 9.24
N ALA A 307 4.78 -14.79 8.19
CA ALA A 307 4.96 -16.17 7.77
C ALA A 307 5.97 -16.90 8.66
N GLY A 308 5.63 -18.11 9.09
CA GLY A 308 6.51 -19.06 9.78
C GLY A 308 6.61 -20.39 9.03
N ALA A 309 7.32 -21.36 9.61
CA ALA A 309 7.67 -22.60 8.90
C ALA A 309 6.47 -23.50 8.58
N SER A 310 5.52 -23.61 9.52
CA SER A 310 4.34 -24.46 9.38
C SER A 310 3.02 -23.70 9.56
N ARG A 311 3.11 -22.38 9.78
CA ARG A 311 1.95 -21.52 10.00
C ARG A 311 2.18 -20.11 9.47
N TYR A 312 1.15 -19.54 8.88
CA TYR A 312 1.00 -18.10 8.77
C TYR A 312 0.28 -17.60 10.03
N VAL A 313 0.74 -16.48 10.61
CA VAL A 313 0.25 -16.00 11.90
C VAL A 313 -0.05 -14.51 11.82
N VAL A 314 -1.21 -14.12 12.33
CA VAL A 314 -1.54 -12.70 12.58
C VAL A 314 -1.57 -12.46 14.09
N PHE A 315 -0.90 -11.39 14.51
CA PHE A 315 -0.83 -10.93 15.89
C PHE A 315 -1.62 -9.65 16.06
N GLU A 316 -2.37 -9.55 17.15
CA GLU A 316 -2.98 -8.31 17.61
C GLU A 316 -1.90 -7.27 17.93
N THR A 317 -2.29 -5.99 18.03
CA THR A 317 -1.42 -4.88 18.43
C THR A 317 -0.65 -5.14 19.75
N ASP A 318 -1.20 -5.94 20.66
CA ASP A 318 -0.58 -6.28 21.96
C ASP A 318 0.37 -7.50 21.90
N GLY A 319 0.56 -8.08 20.71
CA GLY A 319 1.40 -9.24 20.46
C GLY A 319 0.74 -10.59 20.76
N THR A 320 -0.55 -10.62 21.15
CA THR A 320 -1.30 -11.88 21.23
C THR A 320 -1.64 -12.40 19.84
N VAL A 321 -1.75 -13.73 19.68
CA VAL A 321 -2.12 -14.32 18.38
C VAL A 321 -3.61 -14.10 18.14
N LYS A 322 -3.94 -13.39 17.06
CA LYS A 322 -5.31 -13.23 16.56
C LYS A 322 -5.81 -14.53 15.95
N TRP A 323 -5.08 -15.03 14.95
CA TRP A 323 -5.33 -16.33 14.33
C TRP A 323 -4.04 -16.88 13.69
N GLN A 324 -4.10 -18.16 13.30
CA GLN A 324 -3.02 -18.83 12.59
C GLN A 324 -3.58 -19.90 11.63
N THR A 325 -2.98 -20.01 10.45
CA THR A 325 -3.37 -20.98 9.41
C THR A 325 -2.21 -21.91 9.12
N VAL A 326 -2.47 -23.22 8.99
CA VAL A 326 -1.44 -24.22 8.67
C VAL A 326 -1.00 -24.05 7.21
N VAL A 327 0.30 -23.87 7.01
CA VAL A 327 0.95 -23.71 5.70
C VAL A 327 2.20 -24.58 5.62
N GLN A 328 2.88 -24.58 4.47
CA GLN A 328 4.09 -25.37 4.24
C GLN A 328 5.24 -24.51 3.72
N ASP A 329 6.14 -24.08 4.61
CA ASP A 329 7.37 -23.35 4.29
C ASP A 329 8.51 -23.85 5.18
N SER A 330 8.81 -25.15 5.10
CA SER A 330 9.90 -25.76 5.86
C SER A 330 11.27 -25.46 5.25
N SER A 331 11.30 -25.22 3.95
CA SER A 331 12.49 -25.01 3.13
C SER A 331 13.17 -23.68 3.41
N SER A 332 12.43 -22.57 3.43
CA SER A 332 12.99 -21.26 3.80
C SER A 332 12.58 -20.82 5.20
N ASN A 333 11.30 -21.00 5.56
CA ASN A 333 10.59 -20.45 6.73
C ASN A 333 10.75 -18.94 6.93
N ARG A 334 10.82 -18.21 5.81
CA ARG A 334 11.24 -16.80 5.71
C ARG A 334 10.49 -15.99 4.65
N THR A 335 9.56 -16.61 3.93
CA THR A 335 8.74 -15.98 2.90
C THR A 335 8.05 -14.71 3.40
N GLY A 336 7.85 -13.74 2.51
CA GLY A 336 6.99 -12.61 2.84
C GLY A 336 5.52 -12.89 2.47
N SER A 337 4.69 -11.89 2.71
CA SER A 337 3.33 -11.77 2.20
C SER A 337 3.07 -10.32 1.80
N SER A 338 2.00 -10.12 1.04
CA SER A 338 1.33 -8.83 0.91
C SER A 338 -0.08 -8.93 1.48
N VAL A 339 -0.72 -7.79 1.65
CA VAL A 339 -2.07 -7.70 2.21
C VAL A 339 -2.89 -6.70 1.42
N PHE A 340 -4.18 -6.96 1.28
CA PHE A 340 -5.07 -6.13 0.47
C PHE A 340 -6.55 -6.42 0.80
N ASP A 341 -7.37 -5.38 0.90
CA ASP A 341 -8.83 -5.51 1.04
C ASP A 341 -9.43 -5.66 -0.37
N PHE A 342 -9.71 -6.89 -0.81
CA PHE A 342 -10.16 -7.14 -2.19
C PHE A 342 -11.62 -6.76 -2.43
N ASP A 343 -12.46 -6.69 -1.41
CA ASP A 343 -13.91 -6.55 -1.54
C ASP A 343 -14.51 -5.31 -0.83
N ARG A 344 -13.65 -4.41 -0.33
CA ARG A 344 -13.99 -3.15 0.35
C ARG A 344 -14.80 -3.38 1.62
N ASP A 345 -14.57 -4.49 2.33
CA ASP A 345 -15.22 -4.75 3.60
C ASP A 345 -14.50 -4.10 4.80
N GLY A 346 -13.31 -3.53 4.56
CA GLY A 346 -12.46 -2.86 5.53
C GLY A 346 -11.40 -3.77 6.16
N ALA A 347 -11.48 -5.08 5.95
CA ALA A 347 -10.51 -6.06 6.43
C ALA A 347 -9.56 -6.46 5.30
N ALA A 348 -8.26 -6.33 5.53
CA ALA A 348 -7.26 -6.74 4.54
C ALA A 348 -7.05 -8.26 4.54
N GLU A 349 -7.25 -8.90 3.40
CA GLU A 349 -6.83 -10.29 3.17
C GLU A 349 -5.30 -10.43 3.16
N VAL A 350 -4.82 -11.62 3.52
CA VAL A 350 -3.42 -12.03 3.31
C VAL A 350 -3.26 -12.66 1.95
N VAL A 351 -2.28 -12.20 1.16
CA VAL A 351 -1.81 -12.89 -0.05
C VAL A 351 -0.43 -13.49 0.22
N TYR A 352 -0.34 -14.82 0.11
CA TYR A 352 0.81 -15.57 0.59
C TYR A 352 1.21 -16.70 -0.36
N GLY A 353 2.51 -16.88 -0.60
CA GLY A 353 3.06 -17.97 -1.41
C GLY A 353 3.86 -18.94 -0.54
N ASP A 354 3.45 -20.21 -0.50
CA ASP A 354 4.20 -21.27 0.18
C ASP A 354 4.96 -22.16 -0.83
N GLU A 355 5.45 -23.31 -0.39
CA GLU A 355 6.21 -24.25 -1.23
C GLU A 355 5.42 -24.77 -2.45
N LEU A 356 4.08 -24.78 -2.37
CA LEU A 356 3.19 -25.48 -3.31
C LEU A 356 2.13 -24.59 -3.95
N TYR A 357 1.72 -23.53 -3.26
CA TYR A 357 0.51 -22.78 -3.57
C TYR A 357 0.67 -21.28 -3.34
N LEU A 358 -0.10 -20.53 -4.11
CA LEU A 358 -0.53 -19.18 -3.76
C LEU A 358 -1.85 -19.27 -2.98
N TRP A 359 -1.97 -18.48 -1.94
CA TRP A 359 -3.09 -18.41 -1.00
C TRP A 359 -3.61 -16.98 -0.92
N VAL A 360 -4.93 -16.85 -0.79
CA VAL A 360 -5.59 -15.68 -0.21
C VAL A 360 -6.35 -16.15 1.02
N LEU A 361 -6.03 -15.56 2.18
CA LEU A 361 -6.66 -15.87 3.46
C LEU A 361 -7.45 -14.66 3.95
N ASP A 362 -8.61 -14.93 4.54
CA ASP A 362 -9.45 -13.95 5.21
C ASP A 362 -8.67 -13.25 6.33
N GLY A 363 -8.67 -11.92 6.33
CA GLY A 363 -7.93 -11.12 7.30
C GLY A 363 -8.39 -11.35 8.74
N SER A 364 -9.69 -11.54 8.96
CA SER A 364 -10.26 -11.55 10.31
C SER A 364 -10.03 -12.87 11.05
N ASN A 365 -9.93 -13.99 10.31
CA ASN A 365 -9.95 -15.33 10.89
C ASN A 365 -9.01 -16.34 10.21
N GLY A 366 -8.31 -15.97 9.13
CA GLY A 366 -7.36 -16.82 8.43
C GLY A 366 -7.98 -17.94 7.60
N SER A 367 -9.31 -17.96 7.42
CA SER A 367 -9.98 -18.94 6.58
C SER A 367 -9.61 -18.76 5.11
N LEU A 368 -9.65 -19.86 4.36
CA LEU A 368 -9.23 -19.86 2.97
C LEU A 368 -10.25 -19.15 2.07
N ARG A 369 -9.83 -18.10 1.35
CA ARG A 369 -10.65 -17.43 0.34
C ARG A 369 -10.28 -17.82 -1.08
N PHE A 370 -9.00 -18.01 -1.40
CA PHE A 370 -8.54 -18.51 -2.71
C PHE A 370 -7.24 -19.30 -2.60
N LYS A 371 -7.07 -20.31 -3.45
CA LYS A 371 -5.84 -21.12 -3.52
C LYS A 371 -5.59 -21.67 -4.91
N THR A 372 -4.37 -21.52 -5.41
CA THR A 372 -3.96 -22.07 -6.72
C THR A 372 -2.54 -22.64 -6.68
N PRO A 373 -2.22 -23.71 -7.44
CA PRO A 373 -0.87 -24.28 -7.50
C PRO A 373 0.18 -23.27 -8.02
N LYS A 374 1.19 -22.97 -7.20
CA LYS A 374 2.32 -22.08 -7.53
C LYS A 374 3.55 -22.49 -6.71
N SER A 375 4.41 -23.34 -7.28
CA SER A 375 5.57 -23.84 -6.56
C SER A 375 6.67 -22.80 -6.37
N SER A 376 7.38 -22.91 -5.25
CA SER A 376 8.66 -22.24 -5.00
C SER A 376 9.46 -23.10 -4.02
N CYS A 377 10.79 -23.12 -4.11
CA CYS A 377 11.59 -23.56 -2.96
C CYS A 377 11.50 -22.57 -1.79
N THR A 378 10.83 -21.43 -2.00
CA THR A 378 10.67 -20.34 -1.06
C THR A 378 12.00 -19.68 -0.69
N TRP A 379 11.99 -18.38 -0.48
CA TRP A 379 13.14 -17.61 -0.03
C TRP A 379 12.68 -16.54 0.96
N TYR A 380 12.35 -15.37 0.44
CA TYR A 380 11.79 -14.22 1.15
C TYR A 380 10.93 -13.39 0.19
N GLU A 381 10.73 -13.89 -1.03
CA GLU A 381 9.83 -13.31 -2.00
C GLU A 381 8.39 -13.36 -1.49
N TYR A 382 7.56 -12.49 -2.06
CA TYR A 382 6.14 -12.47 -1.76
C TYR A 382 5.31 -12.04 -2.98
N PRO A 383 4.04 -12.46 -3.07
CA PRO A 383 3.14 -12.01 -4.15
C PRO A 383 2.82 -10.53 -4.02
N LEU A 384 2.64 -9.82 -5.13
CA LEU A 384 2.26 -8.41 -5.13
C LEU A 384 0.77 -8.24 -5.41
N VAL A 385 0.20 -7.14 -4.93
CA VAL A 385 -1.14 -6.69 -5.31
C VAL A 385 -1.07 -5.27 -5.86
N ALA A 386 -1.38 -5.10 -7.14
CA ALA A 386 -1.34 -3.84 -7.87
C ALA A 386 -2.26 -3.93 -9.09
N ASP A 387 -2.66 -2.80 -9.66
CA ASP A 387 -3.26 -2.75 -11.00
C ASP A 387 -2.12 -3.00 -12.02
N VAL A 388 -1.87 -4.25 -12.38
CA VAL A 388 -0.74 -4.66 -13.22
C VAL A 388 -1.09 -4.58 -14.70
N ASP A 389 -2.37 -4.70 -15.05
CA ASP A 389 -2.79 -4.79 -16.45
C ASP A 389 -3.35 -3.46 -17.00
N ALA A 390 -3.50 -2.46 -16.12
CA ALA A 390 -4.01 -1.11 -16.33
C ALA A 390 -5.50 -1.04 -16.68
N ASP A 391 -6.30 -1.94 -16.12
CA ASP A 391 -7.76 -1.94 -16.27
C ASP A 391 -8.50 -1.18 -15.15
N GLY A 392 -7.77 -0.76 -14.11
CA GLY A 392 -8.29 -0.01 -12.96
C GLY A 392 -8.66 -0.88 -11.77
N HIS A 393 -8.47 -2.19 -11.82
CA HIS A 393 -8.71 -3.15 -10.75
C HIS A 393 -7.38 -3.66 -10.18
N ALA A 394 -7.43 -4.44 -9.10
CA ALA A 394 -6.22 -4.96 -8.45
C ALA A 394 -5.98 -6.41 -8.87
N GLU A 395 -4.76 -6.77 -9.26
CA GLU A 395 -4.40 -8.14 -9.59
C GLU A 395 -3.41 -8.71 -8.57
N ILE A 396 -3.36 -10.04 -8.47
CA ILE A 396 -2.31 -10.75 -7.75
C ILE A 396 -1.22 -11.17 -8.73
N LEU A 397 -0.01 -10.66 -8.51
CA LEU A 397 1.18 -11.08 -9.24
C LEU A 397 2.00 -12.06 -8.40
N GLY A 398 2.17 -13.29 -8.89
CA GLY A 398 2.95 -14.33 -8.22
C GLY A 398 4.11 -14.84 -9.07
N VAL A 399 5.22 -15.16 -8.40
CA VAL A 399 6.40 -15.76 -9.01
C VAL A 399 6.56 -17.22 -8.62
N ALA A 400 7.14 -18.01 -9.52
CA ALA A 400 7.35 -19.44 -9.32
C ALA A 400 8.74 -19.90 -9.75
N ASN A 401 9.18 -20.96 -9.10
CA ASN A 401 10.33 -21.76 -9.49
C ASN A 401 10.07 -23.23 -9.16
N ASN A 402 10.84 -24.10 -9.80
CA ASN A 402 10.79 -25.53 -9.54
C ASN A 402 11.96 -26.01 -8.67
N ASN A 403 12.66 -25.08 -8.02
CA ASN A 403 13.74 -25.41 -7.11
C ASN A 403 13.15 -26.27 -5.96
N CYS A 404 13.96 -27.17 -5.42
CA CYS A 404 13.56 -28.09 -4.35
C CYS A 404 12.42 -29.07 -4.68
N GLY A 405 11.90 -29.07 -5.92
CA GLY A 405 11.07 -30.14 -6.45
C GLY A 405 9.62 -30.18 -5.94
N PHE A 406 9.12 -29.10 -5.37
CA PHE A 406 7.74 -29.01 -4.86
C PHE A 406 6.67 -28.93 -5.97
N GLY A 407 7.05 -28.48 -7.16
CA GLY A 407 6.17 -28.45 -8.33
C GLY A 407 6.94 -28.18 -9.61
N SER A 408 6.19 -27.96 -10.70
CA SER A 408 6.76 -27.75 -12.04
C SER A 408 6.63 -26.30 -12.53
N GLN A 409 5.90 -25.47 -11.79
CA GLN A 409 5.64 -24.07 -12.11
C GLN A 409 6.94 -23.28 -12.05
N ARG A 410 7.12 -22.40 -13.04
CA ARG A 410 8.25 -21.50 -13.19
C ARG A 410 7.79 -20.27 -13.93
N GLY A 411 8.29 -19.10 -13.53
CA GLY A 411 8.02 -17.84 -14.21
C GLY A 411 7.10 -16.94 -13.41
N VAL A 412 6.28 -16.16 -14.12
CA VAL A 412 5.44 -15.10 -13.57
C VAL A 412 3.99 -15.35 -13.96
N TYR A 413 3.07 -15.13 -13.04
CA TYR A 413 1.64 -15.42 -13.19
C TYR A 413 0.83 -14.25 -12.65
N LEU A 414 -0.17 -13.82 -13.42
CA LEU A 414 -1.10 -12.76 -13.03
C LEU A 414 -2.52 -13.32 -12.91
N TRP A 415 -3.18 -13.00 -11.80
CA TRP A 415 -4.56 -13.36 -11.55
C TRP A 415 -5.38 -12.12 -11.20
N GLY A 416 -6.56 -11.97 -11.80
CA GLY A 416 -7.49 -10.89 -11.48
C GLY A 416 -8.96 -11.29 -11.53
N ASP A 417 -9.80 -10.36 -11.11
CA ASP A 417 -11.26 -10.43 -11.07
C ASP A 417 -11.84 -9.01 -11.24
N ASP A 418 -11.74 -8.46 -12.44
CA ASP A 418 -12.10 -7.08 -12.81
C ASP A 418 -13.56 -6.74 -12.44
N ALA A 419 -14.42 -7.75 -12.30
CA ALA A 419 -15.82 -7.55 -11.95
C ALA A 419 -16.03 -7.25 -10.46
N ASN A 420 -15.12 -7.67 -9.58
CA ASN A 420 -15.34 -7.69 -8.13
C ASN A 420 -14.21 -7.04 -7.33
N TRP A 421 -12.99 -7.00 -7.85
CA TRP A 421 -11.82 -6.51 -7.13
C TRP A 421 -11.68 -5.00 -7.19
N VAL A 422 -11.14 -4.45 -6.11
CA VAL A 422 -11.18 -3.03 -5.86
C VAL A 422 -10.01 -2.34 -6.53
N ASP A 423 -10.27 -1.13 -7.01
CA ASP A 423 -9.27 -0.29 -7.67
C ASP A 423 -8.08 -0.02 -6.73
N THR A 424 -6.86 -0.14 -7.26
CA THR A 424 -5.62 0.14 -6.54
C THR A 424 -4.60 0.82 -7.45
N ARG A 425 -3.44 1.16 -6.90
CA ARG A 425 -2.35 1.78 -7.67
C ARG A 425 -1.65 0.74 -8.56
N ASP A 426 -1.10 1.23 -9.64
CA ASP A 426 -0.34 0.50 -10.66
C ASP A 426 1.17 0.42 -10.36
N VAL A 427 1.57 0.66 -9.10
CA VAL A 427 2.99 0.72 -8.70
C VAL A 427 3.28 -0.13 -7.47
N TRP A 428 4.39 -0.87 -7.55
CA TRP A 428 5.04 -1.55 -6.44
C TRP A 428 6.55 -1.61 -6.71
N ASN A 429 7.30 -0.66 -6.16
CA ASN A 429 8.63 -0.36 -6.67
C ASN A 429 9.78 -1.11 -5.99
N GLU A 430 9.58 -1.63 -4.77
CA GLU A 430 10.65 -2.28 -3.99
C GLU A 430 10.10 -3.32 -2.97
N HIS A 431 11.00 -4.05 -2.28
CA HIS A 431 10.61 -5.09 -1.31
C HIS A 431 10.08 -4.55 0.03
N THR A 432 10.52 -3.36 0.44
CA THR A 432 10.06 -2.65 1.64
C THR A 432 8.95 -1.64 1.31
N TYR A 433 8.13 -1.97 0.32
CA TYR A 433 7.06 -1.11 -0.17
C TYR A 433 6.10 -0.67 0.94
N HIS A 434 5.85 0.63 0.91
CA HIS A 434 4.80 1.32 1.62
C HIS A 434 4.40 2.50 0.74
N ILE A 435 3.11 2.79 0.63
CA ILE A 435 2.53 3.57 -0.47
C ILE A 435 3.19 4.94 -0.70
N THR A 436 3.70 5.55 0.37
CA THR A 436 4.27 6.89 0.37
C THR A 436 5.71 6.97 -0.13
N ASN A 437 6.44 5.86 -0.29
CA ASN A 437 7.84 5.84 -0.72
C ASN A 437 8.05 6.16 -2.21
N VAL A 438 6.99 6.04 -3.01
CA VAL A 438 7.04 6.22 -4.47
C VAL A 438 5.73 6.86 -4.96
N LEU A 439 5.81 7.75 -5.93
CA LEU A 439 4.63 8.30 -6.61
C LEU A 439 4.18 7.38 -7.75
N GLN A 440 2.95 7.57 -8.23
CA GLN A 440 2.37 6.75 -9.30
C GLN A 440 3.19 6.84 -10.62
N ASP A 441 3.84 7.97 -10.88
CA ASP A 441 4.71 8.16 -12.05
C ASP A 441 6.14 7.60 -11.87
N GLY A 442 6.39 6.88 -10.77
CA GLY A 442 7.70 6.28 -10.45
C GLY A 442 8.72 7.26 -9.87
N THR A 443 8.35 8.54 -9.69
CA THR A 443 9.24 9.49 -9.00
C THR A 443 9.29 9.21 -7.50
N ILE A 444 10.47 9.39 -6.92
CA ILE A 444 10.70 9.21 -5.48
C ILE A 444 10.49 10.56 -4.78
N PRO A 445 9.61 10.66 -3.76
CA PRO A 445 9.36 11.92 -3.09
C PRO A 445 10.59 12.47 -2.36
N THR A 446 10.90 13.75 -2.59
CA THR A 446 11.88 14.50 -1.76
C THR A 446 11.39 14.71 -0.32
N ASP A 447 10.09 14.81 -0.14
CA ASP A 447 9.43 14.95 1.16
C ASP A 447 8.35 13.89 1.31
N GLU A 448 8.78 12.64 1.52
CA GLU A 448 7.91 11.52 1.88
C GLU A 448 7.03 11.91 3.09
N GLN A 449 5.72 11.69 2.97
CA GLN A 449 4.82 11.79 4.11
C GLN A 449 4.87 10.48 4.89
N PRO A 450 5.02 10.48 6.23
CA PRO A 450 5.02 9.25 7.00
C PRO A 450 3.74 8.44 6.74
N ASN A 451 3.88 7.20 6.25
CA ASN A 451 2.76 6.38 5.79
C ASN A 451 1.61 6.33 6.80
N TRP A 452 1.95 6.10 8.08
CA TRP A 452 1.00 5.95 9.19
C TRP A 452 0.30 7.25 9.64
N LEU A 453 0.68 8.41 9.09
CA LEU A 453 0.02 9.70 9.35
C LEU A 453 -0.86 10.16 8.18
N VAL A 454 -0.78 9.48 7.03
CA VAL A 454 -1.66 9.77 5.89
C VAL A 454 -3.03 9.16 6.18
N VAL A 455 -4.08 9.96 6.04
CA VAL A 455 -5.46 9.54 6.31
C VAL A 455 -5.83 8.34 5.44
N GLY A 456 -6.33 7.27 6.07
CA GLY A 456 -6.76 6.05 5.38
C GLY A 456 -5.64 5.03 5.16
N LEU A 457 -4.39 5.41 5.42
CA LEU A 457 -3.28 4.48 5.52
C LEU A 457 -3.02 4.16 6.99
N ASN A 458 -2.28 3.08 7.25
CA ASN A 458 -1.51 2.79 8.47
C ASN A 458 -0.96 1.36 8.31
N ASP A 459 -0.31 1.14 7.17
CA ASP A 459 -0.07 -0.18 6.60
C ASP A 459 1.39 -0.34 6.16
N PHE A 460 1.75 -1.58 5.85
CA PHE A 460 3.06 -1.92 5.29
C PHE A 460 2.94 -3.16 4.41
N ARG A 461 3.41 -3.06 3.16
CA ARG A 461 3.17 -4.05 2.08
C ARG A 461 1.69 -4.27 1.77
N LEU A 462 0.96 -3.18 1.81
CA LEU A 462 -0.38 -3.03 1.27
C LEU A 462 -0.32 -2.01 0.14
N ASN A 463 -1.18 -2.17 -0.85
CA ASN A 463 -1.32 -1.19 -1.91
C ASN A 463 -2.73 -0.59 -1.89
N GLN A 464 -2.85 0.72 -2.03
CA GLN A 464 -4.10 1.45 -2.20
C GLN A 464 -3.81 2.88 -2.66
N TYR A 465 -4.80 3.59 -3.20
CA TYR A 465 -4.63 4.98 -3.60
C TYR A 465 -4.33 5.91 -2.42
N LEU A 466 -3.45 6.90 -2.65
CA LEU A 466 -3.34 8.02 -1.72
C LEU A 466 -4.64 8.85 -1.75
N PRO A 467 -4.97 9.55 -0.66
CA PRO A 467 -6.11 10.46 -0.62
C PRO A 467 -6.10 11.47 -1.77
N GLY A 468 -7.08 11.33 -2.67
CA GLY A 468 -7.26 12.22 -3.82
C GLY A 468 -6.56 11.79 -5.12
N GLU A 469 -5.85 10.66 -5.13
CA GLU A 469 -5.29 10.05 -6.34
C GLU A 469 -6.27 9.10 -7.04
N ALA A 470 -7.23 8.53 -6.30
CA ALA A 470 -8.21 7.61 -6.86
C ALA A 470 -8.92 8.23 -8.09
N PRO A 471 -9.02 7.49 -9.21
CA PRO A 471 -9.77 7.93 -10.38
C PRO A 471 -11.17 8.37 -9.98
N LEU A 472 -11.65 9.48 -10.55
CA LEU A 472 -13.05 9.87 -10.35
C LEU A 472 -13.93 8.74 -10.89
N PRO A 473 -14.96 8.29 -10.14
CA PRO A 473 -15.83 7.22 -10.62
C PRO A 473 -16.43 7.63 -11.97
N GLU A 474 -16.32 6.73 -12.95
CA GLU A 474 -16.93 6.83 -14.27
C GLU A 474 -18.36 7.39 -14.15
N PRO A 475 -18.78 8.38 -14.97
CA PRO A 475 -20.10 9.04 -14.84
C PRO A 475 -21.32 8.11 -14.87
N ALA A 476 -21.14 6.84 -15.24
CA ALA A 476 -22.19 5.84 -15.36
C ALA A 476 -22.60 5.18 -14.03
N SER A 477 -21.80 5.29 -12.95
CA SER A 477 -22.09 4.59 -11.68
C SER A 477 -22.90 5.41 -10.67
N LEU A 478 -23.20 6.69 -10.95
CA LEU A 478 -24.01 7.52 -10.08
C LEU A 478 -25.49 7.56 -10.53
N PRO A 479 -26.42 6.82 -9.89
CA PRO A 479 -27.85 7.02 -10.12
C PRO A 479 -28.29 8.47 -9.83
N LEU A 480 -27.51 9.20 -9.03
CA LEU A 480 -27.72 10.64 -8.79
C LEU A 480 -27.47 11.52 -10.02
N PHE A 481 -26.53 11.17 -10.91
CA PHE A 481 -26.21 12.03 -12.07
C PHE A 481 -27.31 11.95 -13.14
N ALA A 482 -27.83 10.75 -13.40
CA ALA A 482 -29.01 10.52 -14.24
C ALA A 482 -30.28 11.14 -13.63
N ALA A 483 -30.46 11.04 -12.31
CA ALA A 483 -31.59 11.67 -11.61
C ALA A 483 -31.52 13.20 -11.65
N MET A 484 -30.32 13.78 -11.56
CA MET A 484 -30.13 15.23 -11.59
C MET A 484 -30.35 15.80 -13.00
N LEU A 485 -29.90 15.09 -14.05
CA LEU A 485 -30.21 15.42 -15.45
C LEU A 485 -31.71 15.25 -15.75
N GLY A 486 -32.35 14.19 -15.24
CA GLY A 486 -33.78 13.97 -15.35
C GLY A 486 -34.61 15.06 -14.65
N LEU A 487 -34.17 15.52 -13.47
CA LEU A 487 -34.79 16.61 -12.73
C LEU A 487 -34.64 17.95 -13.46
N LEU A 488 -33.46 18.24 -14.03
CA LEU A 488 -33.21 19.42 -14.86
C LEU A 488 -34.06 19.44 -16.15
N ALA A 489 -34.21 18.28 -16.80
CA ALA A 489 -35.09 18.12 -17.96
C ALA A 489 -36.58 18.29 -17.58
N TRP A 490 -37.01 17.75 -16.44
CA TRP A 490 -38.37 17.89 -15.92
C TRP A 490 -38.70 19.34 -15.53
N VAL A 491 -37.78 20.04 -14.87
CA VAL A 491 -37.95 21.46 -14.53
C VAL A 491 -38.03 22.33 -15.79
N ARG A 492 -37.22 22.07 -16.82
CA ARG A 492 -37.32 22.77 -18.12
C ARG A 492 -38.65 22.50 -18.84
N ALA A 493 -39.13 21.25 -18.83
CA ALA A 493 -40.38 20.87 -19.46
C ALA A 493 -41.63 21.47 -18.77
N ARG A 494 -41.60 21.60 -17.43
CA ARG A 494 -42.68 22.28 -16.67
C ARG A 494 -42.64 23.80 -16.78
N ALA A 495 -41.45 24.40 -16.79
CA ALA A 495 -41.31 25.85 -17.00
C ALA A 495 -41.76 26.30 -18.40
N GLY A 496 -41.71 25.42 -19.40
CA GLY A 496 -42.21 25.68 -20.76
C GLY A 496 -43.73 25.64 -20.92
N LYS A 497 -44.48 25.06 -19.96
CA LYS A 497 -45.96 24.91 -20.06
C LYS A 497 -46.76 25.86 -19.17
N GLN A 498 -46.12 26.65 -18.32
CA GLN A 498 -46.77 27.73 -17.58
C GLN A 498 -45.84 28.93 -17.47
N THR A 499 -46.08 29.96 -18.29
CA THR A 499 -45.95 31.40 -17.95
C THR A 499 -45.96 32.26 -19.22
N SER A 500 -47.15 32.75 -19.59
CA SER A 500 -47.26 34.02 -20.32
C SER A 500 -47.26 35.16 -19.28
N GLY A 501 -46.29 36.06 -19.37
CA GLY A 501 -46.25 37.31 -18.59
C GLY A 501 -45.10 37.42 -17.58
N ARG A 502 -44.49 38.62 -17.54
CA ARG A 502 -43.43 39.26 -16.71
C ARG A 502 -42.57 38.51 -15.67
N ALA A 503 -42.85 37.26 -15.27
CA ALA A 503 -42.02 36.44 -14.38
C ALA A 503 -40.84 35.72 -15.08
N ALA A 504 -40.80 35.73 -16.43
CA ALA A 504 -39.78 35.02 -17.21
C ALA A 504 -38.36 35.64 -17.19
N ASN A 505 -38.22 36.91 -16.77
CA ASN A 505 -36.91 37.60 -16.76
C ASN A 505 -36.13 37.40 -15.45
N GLY A 506 -36.79 37.09 -14.34
CA GLY A 506 -36.13 36.82 -13.05
C GLY A 506 -35.44 35.45 -13.02
N LEU A 507 -36.12 34.42 -13.50
CA LEU A 507 -35.64 33.02 -13.45
C LEU A 507 -34.45 32.77 -14.40
N ARG A 508 -34.39 33.45 -15.55
CA ARG A 508 -33.25 33.38 -16.49
C ARG A 508 -31.97 34.02 -15.93
N SER A 509 -32.09 35.00 -15.02
CA SER A 509 -30.95 35.67 -14.40
C SER A 509 -30.33 34.86 -13.24
N ALA A 510 -31.13 34.07 -12.52
CA ALA A 510 -30.68 33.20 -11.44
C ALA A 510 -29.95 31.94 -11.98
N LEU A 511 -30.47 31.34 -13.06
CA LEU A 511 -29.86 30.16 -13.70
C LEU A 511 -28.55 30.48 -14.42
N ARG A 512 -28.33 31.72 -14.90
CA ARG A 512 -27.03 32.15 -15.43
C ARG A 512 -25.97 32.38 -14.34
N ARG A 513 -26.35 32.64 -13.09
CA ARG A 513 -25.41 32.86 -11.98
C ARG A 513 -24.98 31.57 -11.29
N GLN A 514 -25.82 30.53 -11.28
CA GLN A 514 -25.44 29.21 -10.76
C GLN A 514 -24.66 28.35 -11.76
N ALA A 515 -24.86 28.53 -13.08
CA ALA A 515 -24.12 27.79 -14.10
C ALA A 515 -22.66 28.26 -14.31
N VAL A 516 -22.29 29.45 -13.83
CA VAL A 516 -20.91 29.98 -13.93
C VAL A 516 -20.07 29.62 -12.68
N GLY A 517 -20.70 29.18 -11.58
CA GLY A 517 -20.03 28.82 -10.34
C GLY A 517 -19.56 27.37 -10.22
N PHE A 518 -19.76 26.54 -11.24
CA PHE A 518 -19.40 25.10 -11.21
C PHE A 518 -18.36 24.69 -12.27
N ALA A 519 -17.78 25.66 -12.99
CA ALA A 519 -16.82 25.40 -14.07
C ALA A 519 -15.40 25.95 -13.82
N PHE A 520 -15.09 26.50 -12.64
CA PHE A 520 -13.73 26.94 -12.33
C PHE A 520 -13.45 26.80 -10.84
N GLY A 521 -12.47 25.98 -10.46
CA GLY A 521 -12.09 25.84 -9.06
C GLY A 521 -11.00 24.83 -8.73
N LEU A 522 -9.83 24.88 -9.39
CA LEU A 522 -8.56 24.72 -8.67
C LEU A 522 -7.43 25.48 -9.40
N ARG A 523 -7.15 26.69 -8.93
CA ARG A 523 -5.83 27.33 -9.11
C ARG A 523 -5.56 28.16 -7.87
N VAL A 524 -4.60 27.71 -7.07
CA VAL A 524 -4.06 28.41 -5.92
C VAL A 524 -3.20 29.58 -6.41
N MET A 525 -3.42 30.78 -5.90
CA MET A 525 -2.38 31.71 -5.41
C MET A 525 -3.05 32.85 -4.65
N GLY A 526 -2.54 33.10 -3.44
CA GLY A 526 -3.17 33.96 -2.46
C GLY A 526 -3.01 35.45 -2.72
N VAL A 527 -3.96 36.24 -2.20
CA VAL A 527 -3.79 37.59 -1.64
C VAL A 527 -4.94 37.79 -0.64
N GLY A 528 -4.64 38.35 0.53
CA GLY A 528 -5.57 38.45 1.67
C GLY A 528 -6.61 39.59 1.66
N TRP A 529 -7.34 39.63 2.79
CA TRP A 529 -8.27 40.65 3.35
C TRP A 529 -9.77 40.52 3.04
N PRO A 530 -10.70 40.95 3.94
CA PRO A 530 -10.81 40.71 5.38
C PRO A 530 -12.15 40.03 5.78
N VAL A 531 -12.17 39.54 7.03
CA VAL A 531 -13.21 38.76 7.70
C VAL A 531 -14.52 39.54 7.90
N GLY A 532 -15.64 39.00 7.39
CA GLY A 532 -17.01 39.35 7.78
C GLY A 532 -17.66 38.16 8.51
N ARG A 533 -17.98 38.34 9.79
CA ARG A 533 -18.55 37.32 10.69
C ARG A 533 -19.90 36.78 10.17
N VAL A 534 -20.01 35.46 10.01
CA VAL A 534 -21.28 34.73 10.04
C VAL A 534 -21.27 33.82 11.27
N ARG A 535 -22.18 34.10 12.22
CA ARG A 535 -22.44 33.22 13.36
C ARG A 535 -23.25 32.01 12.88
N VAL A 536 -22.68 30.82 13.01
CA VAL A 536 -23.42 29.56 12.98
C VAL A 536 -23.73 29.19 14.42
N GLY A 537 -25.01 29.21 14.80
CA GLY A 537 -25.46 28.71 16.09
C GLY A 537 -25.72 27.22 15.99
N LEU A 538 -24.93 26.40 16.69
CA LEU A 538 -25.30 25.03 17.01
C LEU A 538 -26.44 25.07 18.04
N LEU A 539 -27.57 24.44 17.72
CA LEU A 539 -28.61 24.13 18.69
C LEU A 539 -28.24 22.81 19.36
N ALA A 540 -27.90 22.88 20.66
CA ALA A 540 -27.81 21.70 21.52
C ALA A 540 -29.23 21.21 21.92
N PRO A 541 -29.43 19.90 22.20
CA PRO A 541 -30.71 19.39 22.67
C PRO A 541 -30.98 19.89 24.09
N GLY A 542 -32.08 20.62 24.27
CA GLY A 542 -32.54 21.10 25.57
C GLY A 542 -33.25 20.00 26.37
N THR A 543 -32.78 19.79 27.59
CA THR A 543 -33.52 19.15 28.69
C THR A 543 -34.78 19.95 29.05
N PRO A 544 -35.93 19.32 29.35
CA PRO A 544 -37.10 20.03 29.86
C PRO A 544 -37.09 20.08 31.40
N THR A 545 -37.22 21.28 31.95
CA THR A 545 -37.58 21.52 33.37
C THR A 545 -38.88 22.33 33.46
N GLY A 546 -39.80 21.88 34.32
CA GLY A 546 -40.95 22.60 34.87
C GLY A 546 -41.95 21.62 35.52
N ALA A 547 -41.86 21.35 36.83
CA ALA A 547 -42.65 21.97 37.94
C ALA A 547 -44.17 21.72 37.83
N ARG A 548 -44.97 21.22 38.79
CA ARG A 548 -44.97 21.04 40.27
C ARG A 548 -46.14 20.09 40.64
N SER A 549 -46.04 19.32 41.73
CA SER A 549 -47.05 19.28 42.83
C SER A 549 -46.63 18.33 43.97
N ALA A 550 -46.93 18.73 45.23
CA ALA A 550 -47.11 18.00 46.50
C ALA A 550 -46.63 16.52 46.62
N GLY A 551 -46.03 16.03 47.69
CA GLY A 551 -46.07 16.34 49.13
C GLY A 551 -45.49 15.10 49.84
N GLU A 552 -44.67 15.28 50.87
CA GLU A 552 -44.76 14.66 52.19
C GLU A 552 -43.54 13.78 52.53
N HIS A 553 -42.99 14.06 53.71
CA HIS A 553 -42.25 13.22 54.66
C HIS A 553 -41.30 12.10 54.18
N PHE A 554 -40.03 12.15 54.60
CA PHE A 554 -39.49 11.21 55.60
C PHE A 554 -38.14 11.68 56.17
N GLN A 555 -37.85 11.22 57.38
CA GLN A 555 -36.81 11.67 58.32
C GLN A 555 -35.38 11.18 58.02
N GLU A 556 -34.44 11.86 58.68
CA GLU A 556 -33.09 11.44 59.07
C GLU A 556 -32.98 9.97 59.55
N GLY A 557 -31.79 9.39 59.41
CA GLY A 557 -31.39 8.24 60.21
C GLY A 557 -30.12 7.55 59.73
N ALA A 558 -29.01 7.85 60.40
CA ALA A 558 -27.72 7.20 60.25
C ALA A 558 -27.75 5.68 60.55
N GLY A 559 -26.80 4.96 59.95
CA GLY A 559 -26.49 3.55 60.20
C GLY A 559 -25.44 3.06 59.21
#